data_AF-A0A2E0NTA8-F1
#
_entry.id   AF-A0A2E0NTA8-F1
#
_cell.length_a   1.000
_cell.length_b   1.000
_cell.length_c   1.000
_cell.angle_alpha   90.00
_cell.angle_beta   90.00
_cell.angle_gamma   90.00
#
_symmetry.space_group_name_H-M   'P 1'
#
loop_
_entity.id
_entity.type
_entity.pdbx_description
1 polymer ?
#
loop_
_entity_poly.entity_id
_entity_poly.type
_entity_poly.pdbx_seq_one_letter_code
_entity_poly.pdbx_strand_id
1 'polypeptide(L)'
;MNQKGFTLIELLVVVAIIGVLATVGVLAFQGFMERAKINSTKSQHKTVVNYIQTEFQRCSLGEDYLTYKKWQSTGNEWNIIETSVLCSADADIHAQSIDDHFEAEGFANPFGYGRAVERVNVDMDPTSPGFTNIFCVSDKQCKIKTHIHGYRFWTDMVTKE
;
A
#
# COMPACT_ATOMS: atom_id res chain seq x y z
N MET A 1 59.54 18.35 7.72
CA MET A 1 58.17 18.26 7.18
C MET A 1 57.30 19.24 7.95
N ASN A 2 56.91 20.37 7.37
CA ASN A 2 56.02 21.35 8.01
C ASN A 2 54.58 20.85 7.91
N GLN A 3 54.07 20.23 8.98
CA GLN A 3 52.65 19.95 9.09
C GLN A 3 51.95 21.22 9.55
N LYS A 4 51.24 21.89 8.63
CA LYS A 4 50.30 22.96 8.99
C LYS A 4 49.11 22.28 9.70
N GLY A 5 49.03 22.47 11.02
CA GLY A 5 47.90 22.01 11.81
C GLY A 5 46.65 22.86 11.52
N PHE A 6 45.48 22.21 11.56
CA PHE A 6 44.19 22.87 11.47
C PHE A 6 43.96 23.73 12.72
N THR A 7 43.48 24.97 12.58
CA THR A 7 43.23 25.82 13.76
C THR A 7 41.89 25.49 14.40
N LEU A 8 41.81 25.66 15.73
CA LEU A 8 40.56 25.46 16.47
C LEU A 8 39.43 26.39 15.98
N ILE A 9 39.77 27.60 15.55
CA ILE A 9 38.79 28.57 15.05
C ILE A 9 38.23 28.16 13.68
N GLU A 10 39.06 27.61 12.79
CA GLU A 10 38.60 27.07 11.51
C GLU A 10 37.61 25.92 11.73
N LEU A 11 37.89 25.05 12.71
CA LEU A 11 37.00 23.93 13.03
C LEU A 11 35.67 24.42 13.63
N LEU A 12 35.71 25.42 14.52
CA LEU A 12 34.52 25.95 15.19
C LEU A 12 33.53 26.57 14.18
N VAL A 13 34.03 27.33 13.20
CA VAL A 13 33.19 27.92 12.15
C VAL A 13 32.53 26.84 11.30
N VAL A 14 33.26 25.77 10.94
CA VAL A 14 32.71 24.66 10.15
C VAL A 14 31.57 23.96 10.91
N VAL A 15 31.76 23.69 12.20
CA VAL A 15 30.72 23.06 13.04
C VAL A 15 29.49 23.96 13.16
N ALA A 16 29.67 25.27 13.31
CA ALA A 16 28.56 26.23 13.35
C ALA A 16 27.74 26.23 12.06
N ILE A 17 28.40 26.21 10.89
CA ILE A 17 27.73 26.17 9.59
C ILE A 17 27.00 24.84 9.38
N ILE A 18 27.63 23.70 9.69
CA ILE A 18 27.00 22.37 9.58
C ILE A 18 25.77 22.29 10.49
N GLY A 19 25.82 22.86 11.70
CA GLY A 19 24.69 22.89 12.62
C GLY A 19 23.45 23.55 12.01
N VAL A 20 23.61 24.73 11.40
CA VAL A 20 22.50 25.44 10.74
C VAL A 20 21.95 24.66 9.54
N LEU A 21 22.83 24.12 8.69
CA LEU A 21 22.43 23.35 7.50
C LEU A 21 21.69 22.06 7.87
N ALA A 22 22.12 21.38 8.93
CA ALA A 22 21.48 20.16 9.41
C ALA A 22 20.03 20.42 9.85
N THR A 23 19.79 21.48 10.62
CA THR A 23 18.43 21.81 11.10
C THR A 23 17.47 22.10 9.95
N VAL A 24 17.87 22.91 8.96
CA VAL A 24 17.02 23.22 7.79
C VAL A 24 16.80 21.99 6.93
N GLY A 25 17.82 21.15 6.76
CA GLY A 25 17.75 19.91 5.99
C GLY A 25 16.73 18.92 6.53
N VAL A 26 16.63 18.76 7.85
CA VAL A 26 15.67 17.84 8.48
C VAL A 26 14.22 18.23 8.18
N LEU A 27 13.87 19.52 8.31
CA LEU A 27 12.51 20.01 8.07
C LEU A 27 12.11 19.85 6.59
N ALA A 28 13.02 20.15 5.66
CA ALA A 28 12.78 19.95 4.24
C ALA A 28 12.59 18.46 3.88
N PHE A 29 13.40 17.58 4.48
CA PHE A 29 13.34 16.14 4.22
C PHE A 29 12.01 15.52 4.64
N GLN A 30 11.44 15.94 5.78
CA GLN A 30 10.13 15.47 6.23
C GLN A 30 9.02 15.75 5.20
N GLY A 31 9.00 16.96 4.61
CA GLY A 31 8.02 17.31 3.57
C GLY A 31 8.21 16.54 2.26
N PHE A 32 9.45 16.19 1.88
CA PHE A 32 9.71 15.33 0.72
C PHE A 32 9.27 13.90 0.95
N MET A 33 9.55 13.35 2.14
CA MET A 33 9.11 12.00 2.52
C MET A 33 7.59 11.89 2.50
N GLU A 34 6.87 12.90 3.00
CA GLU A 34 5.41 12.91 2.98
C GLU A 34 4.85 12.89 1.55
N ARG A 35 5.37 13.74 0.66
CA ARG A 35 4.97 13.75 -0.76
C ARG A 35 5.28 12.44 -1.46
N ALA A 36 6.42 11.82 -1.16
CA ALA A 36 6.80 10.51 -1.69
C ALA A 36 5.81 9.43 -1.24
N LYS A 37 5.40 9.43 0.04
CA LYS A 37 4.38 8.52 0.58
C LYS A 37 3.04 8.69 -0.13
N ILE A 38 2.55 9.93 -0.29
CA ILE A 38 1.30 10.22 -1.01
C ILE A 38 1.35 9.72 -2.46
N ASN A 39 2.45 9.94 -3.17
CA ASN A 39 2.61 9.47 -4.54
C ASN A 39 2.68 7.94 -4.62
N SER A 40 3.33 7.29 -3.65
CA SER A 40 3.34 5.83 -3.54
C SER A 40 1.92 5.29 -3.32
N THR A 41 1.16 5.87 -2.40
CA THR A 41 -0.25 5.52 -2.15
C THR A 41 -1.10 5.70 -3.41
N LYS A 42 -0.85 6.74 -4.21
CA LYS A 42 -1.55 6.94 -5.49
C LYS A 42 -1.28 5.81 -6.47
N SER A 43 -0.02 5.40 -6.57
CA SER A 43 0.36 4.27 -7.41
C SER A 43 -0.28 2.98 -6.91
N GLN A 44 -0.23 2.75 -5.59
CA GLN A 44 -0.82 1.58 -4.95
C GLN A 44 -2.33 1.49 -5.16
N HIS A 45 -3.07 2.58 -5.00
CA HIS A 45 -4.51 2.63 -5.27
C HIS A 45 -4.83 2.14 -6.70
N LYS A 46 -4.10 2.66 -7.69
CA LYS A 46 -4.24 2.22 -9.08
C LYS A 46 -3.87 0.76 -9.28
N THR A 47 -2.82 0.28 -8.63
CA THR A 47 -2.43 -1.13 -8.67
C THR A 47 -3.56 -2.01 -8.17
N VAL A 48 -4.18 -1.67 -7.03
CA VAL A 48 -5.30 -2.43 -6.47
C VAL A 48 -6.51 -2.41 -7.41
N VAL A 49 -6.89 -1.23 -7.91
CA VAL A 49 -8.01 -1.09 -8.86
C VAL A 49 -7.77 -1.94 -10.11
N ASN A 50 -6.61 -1.77 -10.75
CA ASN A 50 -6.27 -2.49 -11.97
C ASN A 50 -6.17 -3.99 -11.75
N TYR A 51 -5.62 -4.42 -10.61
CA TYR A 51 -5.52 -5.84 -10.28
C TYR A 51 -6.91 -6.48 -10.18
N ILE A 52 -7.82 -5.88 -9.41
CA ILE A 52 -9.18 -6.40 -9.25
C ILE A 52 -9.93 -6.39 -10.59
N GLN A 53 -9.81 -5.31 -11.38
CA GLN A 53 -10.41 -5.24 -12.71
C GLN A 53 -9.87 -6.34 -13.64
N THR A 54 -8.56 -6.59 -13.62
CA THR A 54 -7.92 -7.61 -14.45
C THR A 54 -8.40 -9.01 -14.05
N GLU A 55 -8.44 -9.31 -12.76
CA GLU A 55 -8.94 -10.60 -12.27
C GLU A 55 -10.41 -10.82 -12.66
N PHE A 56 -11.28 -9.81 -12.50
CA PHE A 56 -12.67 -9.91 -12.95
C PHE A 56 -12.81 -10.03 -14.48
N GLN A 57 -11.93 -9.37 -15.24
CA GLN A 57 -11.89 -9.54 -16.70
C GLN A 57 -11.46 -10.95 -17.10
N ARG A 58 -10.56 -11.61 -16.36
CA ARG A 58 -10.17 -13.00 -16.66
C ARG A 58 -11.34 -13.97 -16.61
N CYS A 59 -12.26 -13.79 -15.67
CA CYS A 59 -13.52 -14.54 -15.66
C CYS A 59 -14.36 -14.30 -16.92
N SER A 60 -14.38 -13.07 -17.42
CA SER A 60 -15.13 -12.68 -18.63
C SER A 60 -14.49 -13.25 -19.90
N LEU A 61 -13.19 -13.53 -19.86
CA LEU A 61 -12.42 -14.15 -20.94
C LEU A 61 -12.55 -15.68 -21.00
N GLY A 62 -13.35 -16.28 -20.11
CA GLY A 62 -13.66 -17.72 -20.13
C GLY A 62 -12.86 -18.58 -19.15
N GLU A 63 -12.19 -17.99 -18.16
CA GLU A 63 -11.66 -18.76 -17.03
C GLU A 63 -12.78 -19.20 -16.08
N ASP A 64 -12.75 -20.45 -15.62
CA ASP A 64 -13.72 -20.97 -14.64
C ASP A 64 -13.33 -20.60 -13.19
N TYR A 65 -12.03 -20.42 -12.95
CA TYR A 65 -11.44 -20.18 -11.62
C TYR A 65 -10.34 -19.13 -11.69
N LEU A 66 -10.29 -18.27 -10.67
CA LEU A 66 -9.19 -17.36 -10.43
C LEU A 66 -8.34 -17.86 -9.28
N THR A 67 -7.02 -17.79 -9.41
CA THR A 67 -6.07 -18.23 -8.38
C THR A 67 -5.48 -17.05 -7.64
N TYR A 68 -5.56 -17.12 -6.31
CA TYR A 68 -5.02 -16.14 -5.37
C TYR A 68 -3.99 -16.79 -4.45
N LYS A 69 -3.16 -15.97 -3.81
CA LYS A 69 -2.21 -16.42 -2.79
C LYS A 69 -2.76 -16.10 -1.42
N LYS A 70 -2.40 -16.88 -0.42
CA LYS A 70 -2.65 -16.54 0.98
C LYS A 70 -1.63 -17.19 1.90
N TRP A 71 -1.45 -16.61 3.07
CA TRP A 71 -0.73 -17.25 4.17
C TRP A 71 -1.57 -18.36 4.79
N GLN A 72 -0.96 -19.51 5.02
CA GLN A 72 -1.58 -20.61 5.75
C GLN A 72 -0.59 -21.28 6.70
N SER A 73 -1.03 -21.50 7.95
CA SER A 73 -0.29 -22.31 8.91
C SER A 73 -0.41 -23.78 8.54
N THR A 74 0.71 -24.41 8.21
CA THR A 74 0.80 -25.86 7.98
C THR A 74 1.58 -26.48 9.13
N GLY A 75 0.87 -26.87 10.19
CA GLY A 75 1.49 -27.27 11.45
C GLY A 75 2.18 -26.09 12.12
N ASN A 76 3.51 -26.15 12.25
CA ASN A 76 4.33 -25.14 12.93
C ASN A 76 4.92 -24.06 12.00
N GLU A 77 4.68 -24.16 10.69
CA GLU A 77 5.22 -23.24 9.68
C GLU A 77 4.13 -22.42 8.99
N TRP A 78 4.44 -21.18 8.66
CA TRP A 78 3.61 -20.31 7.82
C TRP A 78 4.13 -20.34 6.40
N ASN A 79 3.31 -20.81 5.47
CA ASN A 79 3.66 -20.91 4.06
C ASN A 79 2.64 -20.15 3.22
N ILE A 80 3.10 -19.62 2.08
CA ILE A 80 2.21 -19.05 1.06
C ILE A 80 1.68 -20.21 0.23
N ILE A 81 0.37 -20.31 0.13
CA ILE A 81 -0.32 -21.29 -0.71
C ILE A 81 -1.18 -20.60 -1.76
N GLU A 82 -1.54 -21.34 -2.80
CA GLU A 82 -2.51 -20.91 -3.80
C GLU A 82 -3.91 -21.42 -3.45
N THR A 83 -4.91 -20.57 -3.68
CA THR A 83 -6.32 -20.89 -3.49
C THR A 83 -7.08 -20.46 -4.74
N SER A 84 -8.00 -21.30 -5.21
CA SER A 84 -8.78 -21.04 -6.43
C SER A 84 -10.22 -20.75 -6.07
N VAL A 85 -10.75 -19.66 -6.62
CA VAL A 85 -12.14 -19.22 -6.42
C VAL A 85 -12.85 -19.27 -7.76
N LEU A 86 -14.03 -19.89 -7.77
CA LEU A 86 -14.92 -19.94 -8.93
C LEU A 86 -15.25 -18.53 -9.41
N CYS A 87 -15.17 -18.30 -10.71
CA CYS A 87 -15.55 -17.02 -11.32
C CYS A 87 -17.01 -16.62 -11.08
N SER A 88 -17.88 -17.60 -10.82
CA SER A 88 -19.28 -17.37 -10.47
C SER A 88 -19.49 -16.90 -9.02
N ALA A 89 -18.49 -17.00 -8.14
CA ALA A 89 -18.59 -16.62 -6.73
C ALA A 89 -18.79 -15.12 -6.55
N ASP A 90 -19.43 -14.70 -5.46
CA ASP A 90 -19.72 -13.29 -5.21
C ASP A 90 -18.43 -12.43 -5.20
N ALA A 91 -18.55 -11.19 -5.66
CA ALA A 91 -17.43 -10.26 -5.69
C ALA A 91 -16.78 -10.05 -4.30
N ASP A 92 -17.54 -10.21 -3.20
CA ASP A 92 -17.02 -10.16 -1.84
C ASP A 92 -16.08 -11.34 -1.51
N ILE A 93 -16.38 -12.55 -2.01
CA ILE A 93 -15.51 -13.73 -1.86
C ILE A 93 -14.18 -13.52 -2.59
N HIS A 94 -14.25 -12.95 -3.80
CA HIS A 94 -13.05 -12.54 -4.52
C HIS A 94 -12.30 -11.44 -3.77
N ALA A 95 -12.99 -10.41 -3.26
CA ALA A 95 -12.35 -9.35 -2.49
C ALA A 95 -11.64 -9.86 -1.24
N GLN A 96 -12.17 -10.89 -0.56
CA GLN A 96 -11.49 -11.56 0.55
C GLN A 96 -10.21 -12.26 0.09
N SER A 97 -10.28 -12.99 -1.02
CA SER A 97 -9.12 -13.70 -1.55
C SER A 97 -8.04 -12.74 -2.08
N ILE A 98 -8.45 -11.58 -2.58
CA ILE A 98 -7.57 -10.50 -3.04
C ILE A 98 -6.88 -9.80 -1.86
N ASP A 99 -7.60 -9.58 -0.75
CA ASP A 99 -7.01 -9.07 0.49
C ASP A 99 -5.88 -9.99 0.98
N ASP A 100 -6.18 -11.29 1.09
CA ASP A 100 -5.19 -12.31 1.44
C ASP A 100 -4.02 -12.36 0.43
N HIS A 101 -4.30 -12.16 -0.86
CA HIS A 101 -3.28 -12.14 -1.91
C HIS A 101 -2.31 -10.97 -1.73
N PHE A 102 -2.82 -9.76 -1.51
CA PHE A 102 -1.97 -8.59 -1.28
C PHE A 102 -1.13 -8.73 -0.02
N GLU A 103 -1.68 -9.34 1.03
CA GLU A 103 -0.91 -9.66 2.23
C GLU A 103 0.19 -10.70 1.96
N ALA A 104 -0.10 -11.74 1.18
CA ALA A 104 0.87 -12.76 0.77
C ALA A 104 1.99 -12.21 -0.11
N GLU A 105 1.69 -11.27 -1.00
CA GLU A 105 2.68 -10.58 -1.85
C GLU A 105 3.50 -9.51 -1.09
N GLY A 106 3.20 -9.27 0.19
CA GLY A 106 3.90 -8.27 0.99
C GLY A 106 3.56 -6.83 0.61
N PHE A 107 2.36 -6.58 0.11
CA PHE A 107 1.90 -5.25 -0.29
C PHE A 107 1.68 -4.35 0.94
N ALA A 108 2.67 -3.49 1.21
CA ALA A 108 2.79 -2.73 2.44
C ALA A 108 2.36 -1.26 2.31
N ASN A 109 1.85 -0.69 3.41
CA ASN A 109 1.42 0.71 3.46
C ASN A 109 2.62 1.68 3.41
N PRO A 110 2.64 2.71 2.55
CA PRO A 110 3.73 3.69 2.48
C PRO A 110 3.94 4.54 3.74
N PHE A 111 2.90 4.68 4.57
CA PHE A 111 2.93 5.51 5.78
C PHE A 111 3.39 4.78 7.03
N GLY A 112 3.51 3.45 7.03
CA GLY A 112 3.91 2.67 8.20
C GLY A 112 4.21 1.20 7.89
N TYR A 113 4.40 0.39 8.93
CA TYR A 113 4.59 -1.05 8.78
C TYR A 113 3.26 -1.76 9.02
N GLY A 114 2.67 -2.32 7.96
CA GLY A 114 1.41 -3.04 8.05
C GLY A 114 0.79 -3.29 6.67
N ARG A 115 -0.32 -4.03 6.66
CA ARG A 115 -1.11 -4.28 5.44
C ARG A 115 -1.52 -2.96 4.79
N ALA A 116 -1.53 -2.91 3.47
CA ALA A 116 -2.03 -1.74 2.73
C ALA A 116 -3.48 -1.89 2.28
N VAL A 117 -3.99 -3.11 2.26
CA VAL A 117 -5.33 -3.45 1.76
C VAL A 117 -6.07 -4.24 2.84
N GLU A 118 -7.38 -4.00 2.94
CA GLU A 118 -8.28 -4.74 3.79
C GLU A 118 -9.66 -4.81 3.14
N ARG A 119 -10.26 -6.01 3.13
CA ARG A 119 -11.67 -6.18 2.76
C ARG A 119 -12.57 -5.90 3.97
N VAL A 120 -13.56 -5.05 3.78
CA VAL A 120 -14.47 -4.59 4.85
C VAL A 120 -15.92 -5.00 4.55
N ASN A 121 -16.70 -5.26 5.61
CA ASN A 121 -18.12 -5.66 5.49
C ASN A 121 -19.10 -4.48 5.37
N VAL A 122 -18.63 -3.25 5.58
CA VAL A 122 -19.44 -2.02 5.55
C VAL A 122 -18.69 -0.93 4.80
N ASP A 123 -19.41 -0.03 4.13
CA ASP A 123 -18.79 1.14 3.51
C ASP A 123 -18.27 2.09 4.59
N MET A 124 -16.98 1.97 4.89
CA MET A 124 -16.28 2.82 5.83
C MET A 124 -15.00 3.38 5.22
N ASP A 125 -14.63 4.57 5.69
CA ASP A 125 -13.39 5.21 5.29
C ASP A 125 -12.19 4.49 5.92
N PRO A 126 -11.07 4.31 5.18
CA PRO A 126 -9.85 3.75 5.74
C PRO A 126 -9.35 4.61 6.89
N THR A 127 -8.92 3.96 7.97
CA THR A 127 -8.60 4.63 9.25
C THR A 127 -7.29 5.40 9.22
N SER A 128 -6.38 5.05 8.31
CA SER A 128 -5.00 5.56 8.28
C SER A 128 -4.52 5.87 6.86
N PRO A 129 -3.68 6.92 6.66
CA PRO A 129 -3.15 7.26 5.36
C PRO A 129 -2.41 6.08 4.72
N GLY A 130 -2.52 5.95 3.40
CA GLY A 130 -1.94 4.84 2.65
C GLY A 130 -2.76 3.56 2.64
N PHE A 131 -3.79 3.46 3.49
CA PHE A 131 -4.61 2.26 3.63
C PHE A 131 -5.77 2.25 2.63
N THR A 132 -6.09 1.06 2.10
CA THR A 132 -7.11 0.84 1.08
C THR A 132 -8.15 -0.16 1.56
N ASN A 133 -9.40 0.28 1.64
CA ASN A 133 -10.53 -0.59 1.93
C ASN A 133 -11.15 -1.08 0.62
N ILE A 134 -11.51 -2.36 0.58
CA ILE A 134 -12.33 -2.97 -0.47
C ILE A 134 -13.68 -3.31 0.17
N PHE A 135 -14.75 -2.69 -0.32
CA PHE A 135 -16.13 -2.95 0.13
C PHE A 135 -16.99 -3.36 -1.05
N CYS A 136 -17.56 -4.57 -1.02
CA CYS A 136 -18.46 -5.01 -2.08
C CYS A 136 -19.91 -4.61 -1.77
N VAL A 137 -20.47 -3.74 -2.62
CA VAL A 137 -21.82 -3.17 -2.50
C VAL A 137 -22.88 -4.19 -2.94
N SER A 138 -22.49 -5.11 -3.83
CA SER A 138 -23.29 -6.23 -4.32
C SER A 138 -22.37 -7.37 -4.75
N ASP A 139 -22.97 -8.49 -5.13
CA ASP A 139 -22.27 -9.68 -5.64
C ASP A 139 -21.44 -9.44 -6.90
N LYS A 140 -21.57 -8.26 -7.53
CA LYS A 140 -20.86 -7.87 -8.74
C LYS A 140 -20.08 -6.57 -8.65
N GLN A 141 -20.26 -5.76 -7.60
CA GLN A 141 -19.63 -4.44 -7.56
C GLN A 141 -18.89 -4.21 -6.25
N CYS A 142 -17.64 -3.80 -6.36
CA CYS A 142 -16.83 -3.41 -5.22
C CYS A 142 -16.33 -1.98 -5.36
N LYS A 143 -16.36 -1.27 -4.23
CA LYS A 143 -15.85 0.07 -4.03
C LYS A 143 -14.47 -0.05 -3.39
N ILE A 144 -13.48 0.56 -4.03
CA ILE A 144 -12.10 0.60 -3.56
C ILE A 144 -11.85 2.01 -3.07
N LYS A 145 -11.58 2.17 -1.78
CA LYS A 145 -11.40 3.47 -1.14
C LYS A 145 -10.02 3.53 -0.50
N THR A 146 -9.18 4.48 -0.90
CA THR A 146 -7.83 4.64 -0.33
C THR A 146 -7.69 5.99 0.35
N HIS A 147 -7.17 5.98 1.57
CA HIS A 147 -6.90 7.20 2.33
C HIS A 147 -5.58 7.83 1.88
N ILE A 148 -5.65 9.07 1.42
CA ILE A 148 -4.49 9.77 0.85
C ILE A 148 -3.67 10.38 1.97
N HIS A 149 -4.27 11.36 2.65
CA HIS A 149 -3.72 12.15 3.73
C HIS A 149 -4.83 13.08 4.27
N GLY A 150 -4.87 13.33 5.59
CA GLY A 150 -5.91 14.18 6.21
C GLY A 150 -7.30 13.56 6.12
N TYR A 151 -8.28 14.22 5.49
CA TYR A 151 -9.64 13.69 5.24
C TYR A 151 -9.92 13.52 3.73
N ARG A 152 -8.88 13.23 2.95
CA ARG A 152 -8.99 13.06 1.49
C ARG A 152 -8.86 11.60 1.12
N PHE A 153 -9.77 11.13 0.27
CA PHE A 153 -9.86 9.74 -0.15
C PHE A 153 -9.92 9.67 -1.68
N TRP A 154 -9.27 8.67 -2.26
CA TRP A 154 -9.60 8.20 -3.61
C TRP A 154 -10.66 7.13 -3.51
N THR A 155 -11.57 7.11 -4.45
CA THR A 155 -12.63 6.11 -4.51
C THR A 155 -12.87 5.74 -5.96
N ASP A 156 -12.77 4.45 -6.24
CA ASP A 156 -13.06 3.87 -7.54
C ASP A 156 -14.05 2.71 -7.35
N MET A 157 -14.83 2.42 -8.40
CA MET A 157 -15.71 1.26 -8.43
C MET A 157 -15.24 0.27 -9.49
N VAL A 158 -15.26 -1.00 -9.14
CA VAL A 158 -14.93 -2.13 -10.02
C VAL A 158 -16.15 -3.04 -10.11
N THR A 159 -16.39 -3.56 -11.31
CA THR A 159 -17.56 -4.41 -11.60
C THR A 159 -17.08 -5.74 -12.16
N LYS A 160 -17.66 -6.82 -11.65
CA LYS A 160 -17.59 -8.18 -12.16
C LYS A 160 -18.74 -8.39 -13.14
N GLU A 161 -18.49 -8.99 -14.31
CA GLU A 161 -19.52 -9.26 -15.32
C GLU A 161 -20.60 -10.25 -14.83
#